data_AF-A0A7C3PW43-F1
#
_entry.id   AF-A0A7C3PW43-F1
#
_cell.length_a   1.000
_cell.length_b   1.000
_cell.length_c   1.000
_cell.angle_alpha   90.00
_cell.angle_beta   90.00
_cell.angle_gamma   90.00
#
_symmetry.space_group_name_H-M   'P 1'
#
loop_
_entity.id
_entity.type
_entity.pdbx_description
1 polymer ?
#
loop_
_entity_poly.entity_id
_entity_poly.type
_entity_poly.pdbx_seq_one_letter_code
_entity_poly.pdbx_strand_id
1 'polypeptide(L)' 'MKLSSFHLNLPASAERRERDLPPPDRKPSEDDGPSPRSVPKPGEDNELLRRLRKVDPDQARKYRQRSGE' A
#
# COMPACT_ATOMS: atom_id res chain seq x y z
N MET A 1 -48.94 -11.40 6.24
CA MET A 1 -47.98 -10.66 5.37
C MET A 1 -46.87 -11.64 5.02
N LYS A 2 -46.69 -11.96 3.73
CA LYS A 2 -45.74 -12.98 3.26
C LYS A 2 -44.37 -12.34 3.09
N LEU A 3 -43.36 -12.80 3.84
CA LEU A 3 -41.97 -12.40 3.67
C LEU A 3 -41.44 -13.05 2.38
N SER A 4 -41.11 -12.24 1.39
CA SER A 4 -40.51 -12.70 0.14
C SER A 4 -39.07 -13.13 0.40
N SER A 5 -38.79 -14.42 0.22
CA SER A 5 -37.44 -14.97 0.25
C SER A 5 -36.65 -14.46 -0.95
N PHE A 6 -35.68 -13.56 -0.70
CA PHE A 6 -34.67 -13.20 -1.67
C PHE A 6 -33.69 -14.37 -1.82
N HIS A 7 -33.75 -15.09 -2.94
CA HIS A 7 -32.68 -16.02 -3.33
C HIS A 7 -31.51 -15.20 -3.88
N LEU A 8 -30.43 -15.14 -3.11
CA LEU A 8 -29.15 -14.62 -3.58
C LEU A 8 -28.57 -15.60 -4.61
N ASN A 9 -28.65 -15.24 -5.89
CA ASN A 9 -27.95 -15.98 -6.95
C ASN A 9 -26.46 -15.63 -6.88
N LEU A 10 -25.68 -16.46 -6.18
CA LEU A 10 -24.22 -16.36 -6.15
C LEU A 10 -23.68 -17.03 -7.42
N PRO A 11 -23.05 -16.31 -8.36
CA PRO A 11 -22.45 -16.97 -9.51
C PRO A 11 -21.33 -17.88 -9.03
N ALA A 12 -21.49 -19.18 -9.26
CA ALA A 12 -20.43 -20.16 -9.14
C ALA A 12 -19.27 -19.71 -10.03
N SER A 13 -18.07 -19.65 -9.43
CA SER A 13 -16.82 -19.26 -10.06
C SER A 13 -16.71 -17.78 -10.44
N ALA A 14 -16.24 -16.96 -9.49
CA ALA A 14 -15.55 -15.71 -9.79
C ALA A 14 -14.18 -16.03 -10.42
N GLU A 15 -14.17 -16.73 -11.55
CA GLU A 15 -12.97 -16.92 -12.35
C GLU A 15 -12.55 -15.53 -12.85
N ARG A 16 -11.36 -15.09 -12.43
CA ARG A 16 -10.76 -13.84 -12.90
C ARG A 16 -10.56 -13.97 -14.41
N ARG A 17 -11.47 -13.38 -15.19
CA ARG A 17 -11.26 -13.20 -16.63
C ARG A 17 -10.13 -12.21 -16.83
N GLU A 18 -8.95 -12.71 -17.19
CA GLU A 18 -7.89 -11.86 -17.72
C GLU A 18 -8.37 -11.35 -19.09
N ARG A 19 -8.50 -10.04 -19.21
CA ARG A 19 -8.75 -9.42 -20.52
C ARG A 19 -7.39 -9.22 -21.16
N ASP A 20 -7.21 -9.72 -22.38
CA ASP A 20 -6.05 -9.41 -23.24
C ASP A 20 -6.12 -7.94 -23.66
N LEU A 21 -5.77 -7.06 -22.72
CA LEU A 21 -5.62 -5.63 -22.97
C LEU A 21 -4.14 -5.36 -23.22
N PRO A 22 -3.81 -4.51 -24.22
CA PRO A 22 -2.45 -4.03 -24.35
C PRO A 22 -2.03 -3.34 -23.03
N PRO A 23 -0.73 -3.38 -22.67
CA PRO A 23 -0.24 -2.65 -21.51
C PRO A 23 -0.65 -1.17 -21.64
N PRO A 24 -1.04 -0.50 -20.55
CA PRO A 24 -1.42 0.90 -20.60
C PRO A 24 -0.26 1.71 -21.17
N ASP A 25 -0.57 2.64 -22.08
CA ASP A 25 0.40 3.60 -22.59
C ASP A 25 1.04 4.32 -21.41
N ARG A 26 2.31 4.03 -21.17
CA ARG A 26 3.12 4.83 -20.25
C ARG A 26 3.35 6.14 -20.97
N LYS A 27 2.66 7.20 -20.55
CA LYS A 27 3.08 8.55 -20.93
C LYS A 27 4.58 8.65 -20.59
N PRO A 28 5.43 9.14 -21.51
CA PRO A 28 6.75 9.58 -21.08
C PRO A 28 6.51 10.53 -19.91
N SER A 29 7.31 10.44 -18.86
CA SER A 29 7.24 11.37 -17.73
C SER A 29 7.50 12.77 -18.29
N GLU A 30 6.45 13.44 -18.76
CA GLU A 30 6.45 14.86 -19.01
C GLU A 30 6.56 15.47 -17.63
N ASP A 31 7.71 16.09 -17.40
CA ASP A 31 8.14 16.82 -16.21
C ASP A 31 7.24 18.05 -15.92
N ASP A 32 5.97 18.03 -16.33
CA ASP A 32 4.99 19.12 -16.18
C ASP A 32 4.19 18.92 -14.88
N GLY A 33 4.92 18.64 -13.80
CA GLY A 33 4.40 18.56 -12.45
C GLY A 33 5.30 19.39 -11.52
N PRO A 34 4.79 19.87 -10.38
CA PRO A 34 5.65 20.55 -9.42
C PRO A 34 6.84 19.66 -9.08
N SER A 35 8.04 20.20 -9.29
CA SER A 35 9.29 19.48 -9.03
C SER A 35 9.26 18.95 -7.59
N PRO A 36 9.72 17.71 -7.34
CA PRO A 36 9.74 17.15 -6.01
C PRO A 36 10.49 18.10 -5.07
N ARG A 37 9.92 18.34 -3.88
CA ARG A 37 10.53 19.24 -2.90
C ARG A 37 11.88 18.66 -2.50
N SER A 38 12.94 19.46 -2.66
CA SER A 38 14.31 19.10 -2.29
C SER A 38 14.55 19.17 -0.78
N VAL A 39 13.63 18.60 0.02
CA VAL A 39 13.81 18.43 1.46
C VAL A 39 14.53 17.11 1.71
N PRO A 40 15.62 17.12 2.50
CA PRO A 40 16.24 15.87 2.91
C PRO A 40 15.22 15.04 3.70
N LYS A 41 15.28 13.72 3.54
CA LYS A 41 14.48 12.83 4.38
C LYS A 41 14.85 13.11 5.85
N PRO A 42 13.88 13.41 6.72
CA PRO A 42 14.19 13.63 8.13
C PRO A 42 14.69 12.31 8.74
N GLY A 43 15.97 12.28 9.13
CA GLY A 43 16.64 11.14 9.76
C GLY A 43 17.07 10.10 8.73
N GLU A 44 18.26 10.27 8.16
CA GLU A 44 18.85 9.32 7.19
C GLU A 44 19.36 8.03 7.84
N ASP A 45 19.37 7.93 9.17
CA ASP A 45 20.02 6.84 9.85
C ASP A 45 19.39 6.53 11.22
N ASN A 46 18.45 5.56 11.23
CA ASN A 46 18.05 4.82 12.43
C ASN A 46 17.56 5.65 13.64
N GLU A 47 17.33 6.95 13.51
CA GLU A 47 16.94 7.82 14.64
C GLU A 47 15.62 7.38 15.25
N LEU A 48 14.66 6.98 14.39
CA LEU A 48 13.38 6.44 14.83
C LEU A 48 13.60 5.18 15.66
N LEU A 49 14.41 4.22 15.18
CA LEU A 49 14.72 3.00 15.91
C LEU A 49 15.47 3.30 17.22
N ARG A 50 16.39 4.29 17.24
CA ARG A 50 17.09 4.74 18.46
C ARG A 50 16.14 5.33 19.49
N ARG A 51 15.19 6.17 19.07
CA ARG A 51 14.17 6.77 19.95
C ARG A 51 13.20 5.69 20.43
N LEU A 52 12.73 4.82 19.54
CA LEU A 52 11.85 3.71 19.87
C LEU A 52 12.50 2.77 20.88
N ARG A 53 13.79 2.41 20.74
CA ARG A 53 14.47 1.58 21.75
C ARG A 53 14.42 2.15 23.16
N LYS A 54 14.36 3.48 23.31
CA LYS A 54 14.26 4.16 24.61
C LYS A 54 12.82 4.26 25.12
N VAL A 55 11.86 4.51 24.22
CA VAL A 55 10.45 4.74 24.57
C VAL A 55 9.66 3.42 24.63
N ASP A 56 9.83 2.57 23.63
CA ASP A 56 9.16 1.29 23.46
C ASP A 56 10.05 0.30 22.65
N PRO A 57 10.83 -0.55 23.34
CA PRO A 57 11.73 -1.49 22.68
C PRO A 57 11.01 -2.59 21.89
N ASP A 58 9.77 -2.92 22.24
CA ASP A 58 8.97 -3.91 21.52
C ASP A 58 8.52 -3.36 20.16
N GLN A 59 8.12 -2.10 20.11
CA GLN A 59 7.80 -1.43 18.84
C GLN A 59 9.04 -1.24 17.96
N ALA A 60 10.21 -0.94 18.54
CA ALA A 60 11.45 -0.89 17.78
C ALA A 60 11.73 -2.23 17.08
N ARG A 61 11.50 -3.35 17.78
CA ARG A 61 11.70 -4.70 17.24
C ARG A 61 10.71 -5.03 16.12
N LYS A 62 9.42 -4.72 16.31
CA LYS A 62 8.38 -4.90 15.28
C LYS A 62 8.65 -4.04 14.05
N TYR A 63 9.03 -2.78 14.26
CA TYR A 63 9.34 -1.86 13.17
C TYR A 63 10.53 -2.36 12.36
N ARG A 64 11.61 -2.81 13.01
CA ARG A 64 12.78 -3.42 12.36
C ARG A 64 12.38 -4.60 11.47
N GLN A 65 11.55 -5.50 11.99
CA GLN A 65 11.09 -6.68 11.26
C GLN A 65 10.18 -6.34 10.06
N ARG A 66 9.38 -5.26 10.16
CA ARG A 66 8.45 -4.84 9.09
C ARG A 66 9.12 -3.99 8.02
N SER A 67 10.02 -3.09 8.41
CA SER A 67 10.68 -2.14 7.51
C SER A 67 11.91 -2.71 6.83
N GLY A 68 12.58 -3.71 7.45
CA GLY A 68 13.85 -4.25 6.96
C GLY A 68 15.06 -3.37 7.25
N GLU A 69 14.86 -2.27 7.99
CA GLU A 69 15.91 -1.38 8.51
C GLU A 69 16.79 -2.04 9.59
#